data_AF-A0A3P8KTL2-F1
#
_entry.id   AF-A0A3P8KTL2-F1
#
_cell.length_a   1.000
_cell.length_b   1.000
_cell.length_c   1.000
_cell.angle_alpha   90.00
_cell.angle_beta   90.00
_cell.angle_gamma   90.00
#
_symmetry.space_group_name_H-M   'P 1'
#
loop_
_entity.id
_entity.type
_entity.pdbx_description
1 polymer ?
#
loop_
_entity_poly.entity_id
_entity_poly.type
_entity_poly.pdbx_seq_one_letter_code
_entity_poly.pdbx_strand_id
1 'polypeptide(L)'
;MSFISRKSGRVKSYLSAPGRVMPDSLTLRGLQAVQRADVVFYDHLVTPEIRELVRRDAEMICVGKRAGEYSVPQHETNRMLVEAAKEGKTVVRLKGGDPFIFGRGGEELQAAAAAGISFQVVPGVTAAAGATAYAGIPLTHRDYAQSVTFVTGHYKADSATLDWSLLAQSRQTLAIYMGTMKAAEISAQLIAHGRDRNTPVAVISRGTPRRSANDDRHVRTTGTPGERCPNAGAAGGG
;
A
#
# COMPACT_ATOMS: atom_id res chain seq x y z
N MET A 1 2.27 2.54 -15.17
CA MET A 1 1.37 1.53 -15.75
C MET A 1 1.93 1.22 -17.13
N SER A 2 2.49 0.04 -17.43
CA SER A 2 3.02 -0.28 -18.78
C SER A 2 2.83 -1.75 -19.16
N PHE A 3 3.23 -2.21 -20.36
CA PHE A 3 2.69 -3.40 -21.05
C PHE A 3 3.65 -4.62 -21.23
N ILE A 4 3.08 -5.78 -21.64
CA ILE A 4 3.67 -7.14 -21.86
C ILE A 4 4.17 -7.32 -23.30
N SER A 5 5.20 -8.15 -23.55
CA SER A 5 5.31 -8.97 -24.80
C SER A 5 6.03 -10.33 -24.62
N ARG A 6 5.91 -11.22 -25.62
CA ARG A 6 6.01 -12.71 -25.61
C ARG A 6 7.43 -13.32 -25.51
N LYS A 7 7.44 -14.54 -24.95
CA LYS A 7 8.45 -15.64 -25.00
C LYS A 7 9.95 -15.28 -25.00
N SER A 8 10.50 -15.14 -23.79
CA SER A 8 11.62 -15.93 -23.23
C SER A 8 11.82 -15.42 -21.79
N GLY A 9 11.67 -16.29 -20.78
CA GLY A 9 11.93 -16.02 -19.34
C GLY A 9 11.61 -14.61 -18.80
N ARG A 10 10.38 -14.11 -18.90
CA ARG A 10 10.01 -12.75 -18.41
C ARG A 10 9.21 -12.84 -17.11
N VAL A 11 9.71 -12.28 -16.00
CA VAL A 11 8.83 -11.88 -14.87
C VAL A 11 7.94 -10.78 -15.38
N LYS A 12 6.63 -10.92 -15.20
CA LYS A 12 5.71 -9.91 -15.66
C LYS A 12 4.73 -9.55 -14.57
N SER A 13 5.07 -8.44 -13.93
CA SER A 13 4.24 -7.51 -13.18
C SER A 13 4.34 -7.62 -11.66
N TYR A 14 4.74 -6.48 -11.08
CA TYR A 14 4.46 -6.14 -9.70
C TYR A 14 3.16 -5.35 -9.72
N LEU A 15 2.12 -5.91 -9.11
CA LEU A 15 0.84 -5.25 -8.99
C LEU A 15 0.68 -4.78 -7.56
N SER A 16 0.19 -3.57 -7.38
CA SER A 16 -0.23 -3.12 -6.06
C SER A 16 -1.57 -2.40 -6.13
N ALA A 17 -2.33 -2.46 -5.05
CA ALA A 17 -3.55 -1.66 -4.84
C ALA A 17 -3.76 -1.49 -3.31
N PRO A 18 -4.45 -0.46 -2.79
CA PRO A 18 -4.26 0.18 -1.47
C PRO A 18 -4.29 -0.78 -0.27
N GLY A 19 -3.85 -0.33 0.90
CA GLY A 19 -3.93 -1.13 2.14
C GLY A 19 -5.28 -1.86 2.25
N ARG A 20 -5.27 -3.20 2.38
CA ARG A 20 -6.40 -4.09 2.02
C ARG A 20 -6.97 -3.80 0.62
N VAL A 21 -6.45 -4.51 -0.38
CA VAL A 21 -6.81 -4.33 -1.79
C VAL A 21 -8.31 -4.57 -2.04
N MET A 22 -9.11 -3.60 -2.49
CA MET A 22 -10.50 -3.87 -2.93
C MET A 22 -10.55 -4.09 -4.45
N PRO A 23 -11.48 -4.94 -4.97
CA PRO A 23 -11.63 -5.18 -6.42
C PRO A 23 -11.66 -3.91 -7.27
N ASP A 24 -12.42 -2.91 -6.84
CA ASP A 24 -12.63 -1.66 -7.59
C ASP A 24 -11.41 -0.72 -7.57
N SER A 25 -10.45 -1.00 -6.68
CA SER A 25 -9.17 -0.27 -6.60
C SER A 25 -8.06 -0.91 -7.43
N LEU A 26 -8.34 -2.08 -8.04
CA LEU A 26 -7.43 -2.72 -8.96
C LEU A 26 -7.41 -1.98 -10.29
N THR A 27 -6.22 -1.59 -10.76
CA THR A 27 -6.12 -1.01 -12.10
C THR A 27 -6.45 -2.04 -13.16
N LEU A 28 -7.00 -1.62 -14.31
CA LEU A 28 -7.27 -2.51 -15.45
C LEU A 28 -6.02 -3.30 -15.88
N ARG A 29 -4.85 -2.67 -15.79
CA ARG A 29 -3.56 -3.31 -16.09
C ARG A 29 -3.20 -4.39 -15.08
N GLY A 30 -3.53 -4.16 -13.82
CA GLY A 30 -3.39 -5.15 -12.76
C GLY A 30 -4.27 -6.37 -12.97
N LEU A 31 -5.56 -6.13 -13.24
CA LEU A 31 -6.51 -7.19 -13.55
C LEU A 31 -6.03 -8.05 -14.73
N GLN A 32 -5.61 -7.42 -15.83
CA GLN A 32 -5.06 -8.12 -16.99
C GLN A 32 -3.82 -8.96 -16.66
N ALA A 33 -3.02 -8.53 -15.68
CA ALA A 33 -1.80 -9.23 -15.32
C ALA A 33 -2.09 -10.48 -14.48
N VAL A 34 -2.95 -10.37 -13.46
CA VAL A 34 -3.35 -11.52 -12.63
C VAL A 34 -4.14 -12.57 -13.42
N GLN A 35 -4.87 -12.15 -14.46
CA GLN A 35 -5.56 -13.06 -15.38
C GLN A 35 -4.62 -13.79 -16.36
N ARG A 36 -3.35 -13.36 -16.48
CA ARG A 36 -2.34 -13.99 -17.35
C ARG A 36 -1.23 -14.68 -16.58
N ALA A 37 -1.22 -14.57 -15.27
CA ALA A 37 -0.20 -15.14 -14.41
C ALA A 37 -0.24 -16.67 -14.44
N ASP A 38 0.93 -17.30 -14.42
CA ASP A 38 1.06 -18.74 -14.14
C ASP A 38 1.24 -18.97 -12.64
N VAL A 39 1.86 -18.00 -11.94
CA VAL A 39 2.01 -17.99 -10.49
C VAL A 39 1.86 -16.57 -9.94
N VAL A 40 1.16 -16.44 -8.81
CA VAL A 40 0.91 -15.18 -8.10
C VAL A 40 1.43 -15.27 -6.67
N PHE A 41 2.46 -14.48 -6.37
CA PHE A 41 2.97 -14.29 -5.02
C PHE A 41 2.28 -13.10 -4.36
N TYR A 42 1.57 -13.31 -3.26
CA TYR A 42 0.77 -12.26 -2.60
C TYR A 42 1.09 -12.14 -1.11
N ASP A 43 0.83 -10.97 -0.52
CA ASP A 43 0.91 -10.76 0.94
C ASP A 43 -0.48 -10.62 1.56
N HIS A 44 -0.56 -10.58 2.89
CA HIS A 44 -1.85 -10.53 3.61
C HIS A 44 -2.64 -9.22 3.43
N LEU A 45 -2.04 -8.19 2.81
CA LEU A 45 -2.79 -6.99 2.46
C LEU A 45 -3.65 -7.22 1.21
N VAL A 46 -3.46 -8.31 0.48
CA VAL A 46 -4.31 -8.69 -0.64
C VAL A 46 -5.58 -9.37 -0.12
N THR A 47 -6.75 -8.88 -0.51
CA THR A 47 -8.03 -9.39 -0.02
C THR A 47 -8.47 -10.67 -0.75
N PRO A 48 -9.36 -11.48 -0.13
CA PRO A 48 -10.05 -12.58 -0.81
C PRO A 48 -10.63 -12.22 -2.17
N GLU A 49 -11.33 -11.10 -2.23
CA GLU A 49 -12.09 -10.65 -3.40
C GLU A 49 -11.17 -10.38 -4.61
N ILE A 50 -9.92 -9.99 -4.38
CA ILE A 50 -8.90 -9.82 -5.44
C ILE A 50 -8.29 -11.16 -5.86
N ARG A 51 -8.08 -12.06 -4.90
CA ARG A 51 -7.55 -13.40 -5.20
C ARG A 51 -8.53 -14.19 -6.09
N GLU A 52 -9.82 -13.94 -5.97
CA GLU A 52 -10.85 -14.51 -6.85
C GLU A 52 -10.76 -14.02 -8.31
N LEU A 53 -10.09 -12.88 -8.57
CA LEU A 53 -9.87 -12.35 -9.92
C LEU A 53 -8.66 -12.97 -10.62
N VAL A 54 -7.84 -13.73 -9.88
CA VAL A 54 -6.67 -14.43 -10.41
C VAL A 54 -7.15 -15.56 -11.35
N ARG A 55 -6.37 -15.83 -12.40
CA ARG A 55 -6.61 -16.96 -13.31
C ARG A 55 -6.77 -18.25 -12.49
N ARG A 56 -7.82 -19.04 -12.74
CA ARG A 56 -8.20 -20.19 -11.89
C ARG A 56 -7.14 -21.29 -11.80
N ASP A 57 -6.33 -21.44 -12.84
CA ASP A 57 -5.24 -22.41 -12.96
C ASP A 57 -3.88 -21.82 -12.56
N ALA A 58 -3.81 -20.56 -12.14
CA ALA A 58 -2.58 -19.98 -11.62
C ALA A 58 -2.30 -20.48 -10.21
N GLU A 59 -1.04 -20.81 -9.94
CA GLU A 59 -0.58 -21.12 -8.59
C GLU A 59 -0.60 -19.85 -7.73
N MET A 60 -1.09 -19.94 -6.49
CA MET A 60 -1.13 -18.80 -5.56
C MET A 60 -0.28 -19.07 -4.32
N ILE A 61 0.76 -18.27 -4.11
CA ILE A 61 1.73 -18.44 -3.03
C ILE A 61 1.65 -17.24 -2.08
N CYS A 62 1.33 -17.47 -0.82
CA CYS A 62 1.32 -16.43 0.20
C CYS A 62 2.73 -16.23 0.76
N VAL A 63 3.28 -15.00 0.64
CA VAL A 63 4.60 -14.61 1.15
C VAL A 63 4.53 -13.58 2.29
N GLY A 64 3.31 -13.28 2.77
CA GLY A 64 3.07 -12.36 3.86
C GLY A 64 3.31 -12.95 5.26
N LYS A 65 3.45 -12.07 6.26
CA LYS A 65 3.50 -12.42 7.69
C LYS A 65 2.09 -12.59 8.28
N ARG A 66 1.75 -13.74 8.86
CA ARG A 66 0.74 -13.79 9.93
C ARG A 66 1.40 -13.41 11.25
N ALA A 67 0.73 -12.60 12.06
CA ALA A 67 1.20 -12.32 13.41
C ALA A 67 1.29 -13.65 14.18
N GLY A 68 2.52 -14.07 14.54
CA GLY A 68 2.79 -15.32 15.26
C GLY A 68 3.39 -16.48 14.43
N GLU A 69 3.54 -16.35 13.11
CA GLU A 69 4.13 -17.41 12.25
C GLU A 69 5.54 -17.03 11.74
N TYR A 70 6.32 -18.06 11.35
CA TYR A 70 7.67 -17.92 10.82
C TYR A 70 7.64 -17.03 9.56
N SER A 71 8.28 -15.86 9.63
CA SER A 71 8.32 -14.90 8.53
C SER A 71 9.23 -15.44 7.43
N VAL A 72 8.73 -15.54 6.20
CA VAL A 72 9.59 -15.64 5.01
C VAL A 72 10.43 -14.36 4.97
N PRO A 73 11.77 -14.43 5.07
CA PRO A 73 12.61 -13.26 4.92
C PRO A 73 12.47 -12.68 3.51
N GLN A 74 12.68 -11.37 3.34
CA GLN A 74 12.55 -10.74 2.01
C GLN A 74 13.47 -11.37 0.96
N HIS A 75 14.68 -11.77 1.35
CA HIS A 75 15.61 -12.42 0.43
C HIS A 75 15.05 -13.74 -0.11
N GLU A 76 14.27 -14.47 0.69
CA GLU A 76 13.64 -15.71 0.27
C GLU A 76 12.45 -15.44 -0.66
N THR A 77 11.65 -14.39 -0.39
CA THR A 77 10.62 -13.93 -1.35
C THR A 77 11.26 -13.57 -2.69
N ASN A 78 12.37 -12.82 -2.67
CA ASN A 78 13.11 -12.45 -3.87
C ASN A 78 13.62 -13.69 -4.62
N ARG A 79 14.16 -14.67 -3.88
CA ARG A 79 14.62 -15.94 -4.46
C ARG A 79 13.48 -16.69 -5.15
N MET A 80 12.34 -16.89 -4.48
CA MET A 80 11.19 -17.60 -5.05
C MET A 80 10.66 -16.92 -6.34
N LEU A 81 10.62 -15.58 -6.35
CA LEU A 81 10.24 -14.82 -7.55
C LEU A 81 11.19 -15.09 -8.72
N VAL A 82 12.50 -15.10 -8.44
CA VAL A 82 13.56 -15.34 -9.43
C VAL A 82 13.55 -16.79 -9.93
N GLU A 83 13.34 -17.77 -9.05
CA GLU A 83 13.28 -19.20 -9.40
C GLU A 83 12.09 -19.50 -10.30
N ALA A 84 10.88 -19.08 -9.91
CA ALA A 84 9.69 -19.27 -10.73
C ALA A 84 9.82 -18.61 -12.12
N ALA A 85 10.53 -17.48 -12.20
CA ALA A 85 10.80 -16.82 -13.47
C ALA A 85 11.76 -17.60 -14.37
N LYS A 86 12.79 -18.20 -13.78
CA LYS A 86 13.78 -19.03 -14.47
C LYS A 86 13.17 -20.32 -15.00
N GLU A 87 12.12 -20.82 -14.35
CA GLU A 87 11.27 -21.91 -14.85
C GLU A 87 10.42 -21.49 -16.08
N GLY A 88 10.45 -20.21 -16.46
CA GLY A 88 9.70 -19.68 -17.61
C GLY A 88 8.26 -19.30 -17.29
N LYS A 89 7.85 -19.33 -16.02
CA LYS A 89 6.49 -18.94 -15.59
C LYS A 89 6.27 -17.43 -15.75
N THR A 90 5.03 -17.06 -16.05
CA THR A 90 4.56 -15.68 -15.93
C THR A 90 4.29 -15.38 -14.46
N VAL A 91 5.29 -14.81 -13.79
CA VAL A 91 5.24 -14.48 -12.35
C VAL A 91 4.61 -13.12 -12.10
N VAL A 92 3.62 -13.07 -11.20
CA VAL A 92 3.05 -11.83 -10.65
C VAL A 92 3.36 -11.71 -9.16
N ARG A 93 3.91 -10.57 -8.73
CA ARG A 93 4.02 -10.21 -7.31
C ARG A 93 2.90 -9.20 -6.98
N LEU A 94 1.89 -9.67 -6.26
CA LEU A 94 0.71 -8.90 -5.88
C LEU A 94 0.84 -8.31 -4.46
N LYS A 95 0.86 -7.00 -4.35
CA LYS A 95 1.16 -6.22 -3.15
C LYS A 95 -0.02 -5.36 -2.73
N GLY A 96 -0.10 -5.03 -1.44
CA GLY A 96 -0.96 -3.95 -0.96
C GLY A 96 -0.30 -2.57 -1.12
N GLY A 97 -1.08 -1.50 -1.35
CA GLY A 97 -0.62 -0.14 -1.60
C GLY A 97 -0.26 0.19 -3.05
N ASP A 98 0.86 0.88 -3.19
CA ASP A 98 1.66 0.97 -4.42
C ASP A 98 2.94 0.15 -4.22
N PRO A 99 3.54 -0.51 -5.25
CA PRO A 99 4.70 -1.37 -5.03
C PRO A 99 5.91 -0.63 -4.44
N PHE A 100 6.00 0.69 -4.69
CA PHE A 100 7.14 1.53 -4.37
C PHE A 100 6.91 2.47 -3.20
N ILE A 101 5.69 2.59 -2.68
CA ILE A 101 5.42 3.35 -1.47
C ILE A 101 5.40 2.40 -0.26
N PHE A 102 6.53 2.33 0.44
CA PHE A 102 6.77 1.45 1.60
C PHE A 102 6.48 -0.05 1.35
N GLY A 103 6.45 -0.46 0.09
CA GLY A 103 6.14 -1.83 -0.32
C GLY A 103 7.35 -2.73 -0.52
N ARG A 104 8.58 -2.21 -0.45
CA ARG A 104 9.84 -2.94 -0.77
C ARG A 104 9.94 -3.45 -2.21
N GLY A 105 9.13 -2.93 -3.14
CA GLY A 105 9.19 -3.33 -4.55
C GLY A 105 10.56 -3.06 -5.19
N GLY A 106 11.29 -2.04 -4.73
CA GLY A 106 12.65 -1.75 -5.22
C GLY A 106 13.65 -2.88 -4.93
N GLU A 107 13.60 -3.47 -3.73
CA GLU A 107 14.47 -4.60 -3.36
C GLU A 107 14.17 -5.85 -4.20
N GLU A 108 12.88 -6.12 -4.43
CA GLU A 108 12.43 -7.25 -5.26
C GLU A 108 12.90 -7.08 -6.72
N LEU A 109 12.87 -5.86 -7.24
CA LEU A 109 13.33 -5.53 -8.59
C LEU A 109 14.84 -5.59 -8.75
N GLN A 110 15.59 -5.16 -7.74
CA GLN A 110 17.04 -5.25 -7.74
C GLN A 110 17.49 -6.72 -7.85
N ALA A 111 16.83 -7.62 -7.12
CA ALA A 111 17.10 -9.06 -7.21
C ALA A 111 16.77 -9.63 -8.60
N ALA A 112 15.63 -9.23 -9.18
CA ALA A 112 15.27 -9.64 -10.54
C ALA A 112 16.28 -9.12 -11.58
N ALA A 113 16.69 -7.85 -11.48
CA ALA A 113 17.69 -7.25 -12.36
C ALA A 113 19.04 -7.98 -12.28
N ALA A 114 19.51 -8.27 -11.06
CA ALA A 114 20.75 -9.01 -10.84
C ALA A 114 20.70 -10.44 -11.42
N ALA A 115 19.52 -11.04 -11.50
CA ALA A 115 19.30 -12.35 -12.10
C ALA A 115 19.06 -12.31 -13.63
N GLY A 116 19.18 -11.14 -14.28
CA GLY A 116 18.94 -10.98 -15.72
C GLY A 116 17.47 -11.10 -16.12
N ILE A 117 16.56 -10.97 -15.15
CA ILE A 117 15.13 -11.14 -15.36
C ILE A 117 14.51 -9.81 -15.76
N SER A 118 13.86 -9.78 -16.92
CA SER A 118 13.02 -8.64 -17.31
C SER A 118 11.82 -8.53 -16.40
N PHE A 119 11.46 -7.32 -16.00
CA PHE A 119 10.31 -7.03 -15.14
C PHE A 119 9.51 -5.84 -15.63
N GLN A 120 8.34 -5.66 -15.02
CA GLN A 120 7.45 -4.54 -15.29
C GLN A 120 6.73 -4.16 -14.00
N VAL A 121 6.50 -2.86 -13.79
CA VAL A 121 5.79 -2.36 -12.60
C VAL A 121 4.42 -1.84 -13.01
N VAL A 122 3.40 -2.25 -12.27
CA VAL A 122 2.05 -1.72 -12.36
C VAL A 122 1.78 -0.91 -11.09
N PRO A 123 1.74 0.43 -11.20
CA PRO A 123 1.43 1.30 -10.08
C PRO A 123 0.08 0.98 -9.47
N GLY A 124 -0.02 1.19 -8.17
CA GLY A 124 -1.23 1.02 -7.39
C GLY A 124 -1.71 2.33 -6.80
N VAL A 125 -2.97 2.35 -6.37
CA VAL A 125 -3.43 3.44 -5.50
C VAL A 125 -2.86 3.16 -4.11
N THR A 126 -2.04 4.08 -3.59
CA THR A 126 -1.45 3.91 -2.26
C THR A 126 -2.49 4.12 -1.14
N ALA A 127 -2.23 3.55 0.04
CA ALA A 127 -3.17 3.61 1.16
C ALA A 127 -3.55 5.05 1.54
N ALA A 128 -2.59 5.99 1.59
CA ALA A 128 -2.88 7.38 1.91
C ALA A 128 -3.86 8.01 0.91
N ALA A 129 -3.66 7.82 -0.39
CA ALA A 129 -4.55 8.38 -1.41
C ALA A 129 -5.94 7.73 -1.38
N GLY A 130 -6.01 6.40 -1.32
CA GLY A 130 -7.28 5.67 -1.31
C GLY A 130 -8.07 5.88 -0.02
N ALA A 131 -7.47 5.59 1.13
CA ALA A 131 -8.16 5.61 2.42
C ALA A 131 -8.70 6.99 2.78
N THR A 132 -7.93 8.05 2.51
CA THR A 132 -8.34 9.42 2.84
C THR A 132 -9.46 9.91 1.92
N ALA A 133 -9.41 9.57 0.62
CA ALA A 133 -10.51 9.85 -0.31
C ALA A 133 -11.84 9.20 0.13
N TYR A 134 -11.82 7.91 0.49
CA TYR A 134 -13.00 7.21 1.01
C TYR A 134 -13.47 7.71 2.39
N ALA A 135 -12.59 8.35 3.15
CA ALA A 135 -12.92 9.01 4.41
C ALA A 135 -13.39 10.47 4.23
N GLY A 136 -13.38 11.00 3.00
CA GLY A 136 -13.71 12.39 2.71
C GLY A 136 -12.67 13.39 3.21
N ILE A 137 -11.41 12.96 3.35
CA ILE A 137 -10.28 13.77 3.81
C ILE A 137 -9.34 13.97 2.62
N PRO A 138 -9.26 15.14 1.98
CA PRO A 138 -8.31 15.35 0.91
C PRO A 138 -6.88 15.46 1.47
N LEU A 139 -5.89 14.88 0.77
CA LEU A 139 -4.49 15.01 1.17
C LEU A 139 -3.95 16.43 1.00
N THR A 140 -4.52 17.21 0.07
CA THR A 140 -4.14 18.59 -0.22
C THR A 140 -5.38 19.45 -0.32
N HIS A 141 -5.28 20.69 0.15
CA HIS A 141 -6.30 21.70 -0.03
C HIS A 141 -5.61 23.06 -0.07
N ARG A 142 -6.01 23.93 -1.00
CA ARG A 142 -5.32 25.19 -1.30
C ARG A 142 -5.07 26.07 -0.06
N ASP A 143 -6.02 26.04 0.88
CA ASP A 143 -5.99 26.87 2.09
C ASP A 143 -5.34 26.16 3.30
N TYR A 144 -5.20 24.83 3.26
CA TYR A 144 -4.76 24.03 4.41
C TYR A 144 -3.42 23.34 4.21
N ALA A 145 -3.18 22.73 3.05
CA ALA A 145 -1.99 21.94 2.77
C ALA A 145 -1.60 22.00 1.30
N GLN A 146 -0.44 22.59 1.03
CA GLN A 146 0.16 22.68 -0.31
C GLN A 146 1.19 21.55 -0.57
N SER A 147 1.49 20.77 0.46
CA SER A 147 2.40 19.62 0.38
C SER A 147 1.85 18.43 1.17
N VAL A 148 2.28 17.24 0.74
CA VAL A 148 2.01 15.98 1.42
C VAL A 148 3.32 15.26 1.63
N THR A 149 3.57 14.81 2.85
CA THR A 149 4.76 14.03 3.18
C THR A 149 4.34 12.63 3.59
N PHE A 150 4.76 11.63 2.81
CA PHE A 150 4.59 10.23 3.16
C PHE A 150 5.75 9.76 4.04
N VAL A 151 5.45 9.27 5.24
CA VAL A 151 6.45 8.76 6.19
C VAL A 151 6.06 7.40 6.73
N THR A 152 7.04 6.60 7.12
CA THR A 152 6.80 5.31 7.79
C THR A 152 7.15 5.39 9.25
N GLY A 153 6.23 5.12 10.17
CA GLY A 153 6.53 5.06 11.61
C GLY A 153 7.36 3.83 12.03
N HIS A 154 7.75 2.95 11.10
CA HIS A 154 8.55 1.77 11.39
C HIS A 154 9.94 1.90 10.75
N TYR A 155 10.91 2.35 11.55
CA TYR A 155 12.31 2.51 11.15
C TYR A 155 13.11 1.24 11.44
N LYS A 156 14.10 0.95 10.58
CA LYS A 156 15.14 -0.03 10.91
C LYS A 156 15.97 0.55 12.06
N ALA A 157 16.39 -0.28 13.02
CA ALA A 157 17.13 0.17 14.20
C ALA A 157 18.37 1.02 13.88
N ASP A 158 19.02 0.76 12.73
CA ASP A 158 20.23 1.46 12.27
C ASP A 158 19.97 2.55 11.22
N SER A 159 18.71 2.91 10.95
CA SER A 159 18.39 3.98 10.00
C SER A 159 18.48 5.36 10.65
N ALA A 160 18.91 6.37 9.87
CA ALA A 160 18.92 7.76 10.30
C ALA A 160 17.54 8.13 10.88
N THR A 161 17.54 8.79 12.03
CA THR A 161 16.33 9.30 12.66
C THR A 161 15.62 10.26 11.71
N LEU A 162 14.29 10.30 11.75
CA LEU A 162 13.54 11.32 11.03
C LEU A 162 14.01 12.72 11.39
N ASP A 163 14.00 13.61 10.41
CA ASP A 163 14.04 15.05 10.67
C ASP A 163 12.66 15.50 11.18
N TRP A 164 12.49 15.46 12.50
CA TRP A 164 11.26 15.88 13.16
C TRP A 164 10.94 17.36 12.95
N SER A 165 11.95 18.21 12.75
CA SER A 165 11.76 19.63 12.48
C SER A 165 11.08 19.84 11.14
N LEU A 166 11.50 19.10 10.11
CA LEU A 166 10.86 19.12 8.79
C LEU A 166 9.41 18.60 8.86
N LEU A 167 9.18 17.51 9.58
CA LEU A 167 7.84 16.93 9.71
C LEU A 167 6.90 17.80 10.55
N ALA A 168 7.41 18.57 11.51
CA ALA A 168 6.59 19.42 12.36
C ALA A 168 6.08 20.69 11.65
N GLN A 169 6.62 21.05 10.48
CA GLN A 169 6.22 22.26 9.75
C GLN A 169 4.70 22.29 9.49
N SER A 170 4.10 23.47 9.60
CA SER A 170 2.68 23.71 9.31
C SER A 170 2.39 23.68 7.80
N ARG A 171 1.10 23.79 7.42
CA ARG A 171 0.64 23.84 6.02
C ARG A 171 1.04 22.64 5.14
N GLN A 172 1.24 21.49 5.77
CA GLN A 172 1.45 20.20 5.10
C GLN A 172 0.56 19.11 5.73
N THR A 173 0.21 18.13 4.92
CA THR A 173 -0.41 16.89 5.39
C THR A 173 0.65 15.82 5.60
N LEU A 174 0.75 15.29 6.82
CA LEU A 174 1.57 14.10 7.09
C LEU A 174 0.74 12.83 6.94
N ALA A 175 1.13 11.98 6.00
CA ALA A 175 0.52 10.67 5.81
C ALA A 175 1.46 9.58 6.34
N ILE A 176 1.14 9.08 7.54
CA ILE A 176 2.00 8.18 8.32
C ILE A 176 1.58 6.73 8.14
N TYR A 177 2.45 5.92 7.55
CA TYR A 177 2.27 4.48 7.36
C TYR A 177 2.90 3.71 8.51
N MET A 178 2.34 2.57 8.91
CA MET A 178 2.92 1.70 9.97
C MET A 178 3.23 2.43 11.29
N GLY A 179 2.51 3.51 11.61
CA GLY A 179 2.78 4.36 12.77
C GLY A 179 1.97 4.05 14.03
N THR A 180 1.02 3.11 13.98
CA THR A 180 0.05 2.88 15.07
C THR A 180 0.73 2.53 16.40
N MET A 181 1.72 1.65 16.39
CA MET A 181 2.47 1.26 17.60
C MET A 181 3.32 2.39 18.18
N LYS A 182 3.71 3.37 17.35
CA LYS A 182 4.56 4.52 17.74
C LYS A 182 3.78 5.83 17.78
N ALA A 183 2.45 5.79 17.77
CA ALA A 183 1.63 6.99 17.62
C ALA A 183 1.88 8.02 18.74
N ALA A 184 2.05 7.56 19.98
CA ALA A 184 2.36 8.43 21.12
C ALA A 184 3.72 9.12 20.98
N GLU A 185 4.76 8.38 20.58
CA GLU A 185 6.11 8.90 20.34
C GLU A 185 6.12 9.91 19.19
N ILE A 186 5.50 9.56 18.05
CA ILE A 186 5.38 10.43 16.88
C ILE A 186 4.68 11.75 17.26
N SER A 187 3.57 11.67 18.00
CA SER A 187 2.84 12.85 18.46
C SER A 187 3.70 13.75 19.34
N ALA A 188 4.37 13.15 20.33
CA ALA A 188 5.26 13.89 21.24
C ALA A 188 6.41 14.58 20.49
N GLN A 189 7.04 13.90 19.52
CA GLN A 189 8.12 14.46 18.72
C GLN A 189 7.65 15.61 17.83
N LEU A 190 6.50 15.47 17.16
CA LEU A 190 5.94 16.55 16.34
C LEU A 190 5.64 17.80 17.16
N ILE A 191 5.03 17.63 18.34
CA ILE A 191 4.72 18.75 19.25
C ILE A 191 6.01 19.40 19.76
N ALA A 192 6.98 18.59 20.19
CA ALA A 192 8.27 19.09 20.67
C ALA A 192 9.03 19.91 19.62
N HIS A 193 8.81 19.63 18.33
CA HIS A 193 9.44 20.33 17.20
C HIS A 193 8.55 21.42 16.57
N GLY A 194 7.47 21.83 17.25
CA GLY A 194 6.70 23.03 16.90
C GLY A 194 5.37 22.78 16.17
N ARG A 195 4.92 21.53 16.04
CA ARG A 195 3.55 21.25 15.56
C ARG A 195 2.54 21.62 16.64
N ASP A 196 1.48 22.32 16.27
CA ASP A 196 0.40 22.67 17.20
C ASP A 196 -0.26 21.41 17.78
N ARG A 197 -0.38 21.34 19.11
CA ARG A 197 -1.08 20.26 19.86
C ARG A 197 -2.54 20.07 19.45
N ASN A 198 -3.16 21.09 18.86
CA ASN A 198 -4.53 21.08 18.37
C ASN A 198 -4.63 20.72 16.88
N THR A 199 -3.51 20.38 16.23
CA THR A 199 -3.52 19.93 14.82
C THR A 199 -4.48 18.74 14.68
N PRO A 200 -5.47 18.79 13.76
CA PRO A 200 -6.38 17.68 13.55
C PRO A 200 -5.63 16.42 13.09
N VAL A 201 -5.93 15.29 13.72
CA VAL A 201 -5.39 13.98 13.35
C VAL A 201 -6.55 13.06 12.98
N ALA A 202 -6.36 12.24 11.95
CA ALA A 202 -7.27 11.17 11.60
C ALA A 202 -6.54 9.82 11.63
N VAL A 203 -7.11 8.83 12.32
CA VAL A 203 -6.66 7.44 12.24
C VAL A 203 -7.69 6.66 11.43
N ILE A 204 -7.26 6.16 10.26
CA ILE A 204 -8.12 5.42 9.33
C ILE A 204 -7.71 3.95 9.37
N SER A 205 -8.60 3.12 9.90
CA SER A 205 -8.44 1.65 9.88
C SER A 205 -9.40 1.05 8.86
N ARG A 206 -8.93 0.07 8.07
CA ARG A 206 -9.70 -0.54 6.97
C ARG A 206 -10.25 0.53 6.01
N GLY A 207 -9.34 1.34 5.47
CA GLY A 207 -9.68 2.59 4.78
C GLY A 207 -10.54 2.48 3.51
N THR A 208 -10.74 1.29 2.97
CA THR A 208 -11.63 1.02 1.84
C THR A 208 -12.77 0.08 2.28
N PRO A 209 -14.04 0.38 1.97
CA PRO A 209 -15.18 -0.44 2.39
C PRO A 209 -15.20 -1.83 1.71
N ARG A 210 -15.72 -2.85 2.41
CA ARG A 210 -16.09 -4.15 1.82
C ARG A 210 -17.47 -4.07 1.15
N ARG A 211 -17.72 -4.97 0.21
CA ARG A 211 -19.06 -5.16 -0.41
C ARG A 211 -20.04 -5.94 0.49
N SER A 212 -19.57 -6.54 1.58
CA SER A 212 -20.41 -7.27 2.54
C SER A 212 -20.86 -6.37 3.70
N ALA A 213 -22.14 -6.46 4.07
CA ALA A 213 -22.90 -5.50 4.89
C ALA A 213 -22.50 -5.31 6.37
N ASN A 214 -21.39 -5.89 6.85
CA ASN A 214 -21.00 -5.91 8.28
C ASN A 214 -19.55 -5.43 8.52
N ASP A 215 -19.09 -4.34 7.88
CA ASP A 215 -17.75 -3.79 8.14
C ASP A 215 -17.79 -2.31 8.54
N ASP A 216 -17.59 -2.05 9.82
CA ASP A 216 -17.44 -0.70 10.36
C ASP A 216 -16.07 -0.14 9.95
N ARG A 217 -16.07 0.76 8.96
CA ARG A 217 -14.94 1.67 8.74
C ARG A 217 -14.77 2.54 9.98
N HIS A 218 -13.59 2.49 10.58
CA HIS A 218 -13.28 3.29 11.76
C HIS A 218 -12.40 4.46 11.36
N VAL A 219 -13.01 5.66 11.30
CA VAL A 219 -12.31 6.94 11.20
C VAL A 219 -12.46 7.63 12.55
N ARG A 220 -11.34 7.79 13.28
CA ARG A 220 -11.31 8.57 14.53
C ARG A 220 -10.56 9.87 14.29
N THR A 221 -11.15 11.00 14.67
CA THR A 221 -10.59 12.34 14.47
C THR A 221 -10.51 13.13 15.78
N THR A 222 -9.44 13.90 15.99
CA THR A 222 -9.21 14.70 17.21
C THR A 222 -9.63 16.19 17.10
N GLY A 223 -10.31 16.60 16.02
CA GLY A 223 -10.83 17.96 15.83
C GLY A 223 -12.28 17.97 15.36
N THR A 224 -12.92 19.14 15.34
CA THR A 224 -14.13 19.35 14.52
C THR A 224 -13.79 18.92 13.09
N PRO A 225 -14.68 18.19 12.39
CA PRO A 225 -14.45 17.90 10.98
C PRO A 225 -14.39 19.24 10.26
N GLY A 226 -13.20 19.77 10.05
CA GLY A 226 -12.95 20.79 9.05
C GLY A 226 -13.31 20.15 7.73
N GLU A 227 -14.56 20.37 7.33
CA GLU A 227 -15.03 20.14 5.97
C GLU A 227 -14.84 18.70 5.50
N ARG A 228 -15.68 17.78 6.01
CA ARG A 228 -16.05 16.64 5.14
C ARG A 228 -16.57 17.25 3.84
N CYS A 229 -16.07 16.82 2.69
CA CYS A 229 -16.74 17.13 1.42
C CYS A 229 -18.23 16.79 1.59
N PRO A 230 -19.16 17.75 1.45
CA PRO A 230 -20.58 17.52 1.76
C PRO A 230 -21.22 16.41 0.92
N ASN A 231 -20.57 16.00 -0.18
CA ASN A 231 -21.01 14.92 -1.07
C ASN A 231 -20.23 13.60 -0.94
N ALA A 232 -19.37 13.42 0.07
CA ALA A 232 -18.81 12.10 0.40
C ALA A 232 -19.83 11.27 1.20
N GLY A 233 -21.04 11.14 0.65
CA GLY A 233 -22.07 10.26 1.19
C GLY A 233 -21.58 8.83 1.18
N ALA A 234 -21.80 8.12 2.29
CA ALA A 234 -21.74 6.67 2.29
C ALA A 234 -22.61 6.17 1.14
N ALA A 235 -22.02 5.50 0.16
CA ALA A 235 -22.76 4.66 -0.76
C ALA A 235 -23.34 3.49 0.05
N GLY A 236 -24.54 3.70 0.58
CA GLY A 236 -25.32 2.74 1.34
C GLY A 236 -26.76 3.25 1.40
N GLY A 237 -27.62 2.70 0.55
CA GLY A 237 -29.04 3.03 0.50
C GLY A 237 -29.67 2.73 -0.85
N GLY A 238 -30.15 1.50 -1.01
CA GLY A 238 -30.84 0.95 -2.17
C GLY A 238 -30.94 -0.56 -2.03
#